data_AF-F0NGM6-F1
#
_entry.id   AF-F0NGM6-F1
#
_cell.length_a   1.000
_cell.length_b   1.000
_cell.length_c   1.000
_cell.angle_alpha   90.00
_cell.angle_beta   90.00
_cell.angle_gamma   90.00
#
_symmetry.space_group_name_H-M   'P 1'
#
loop_
_entity.id
_entity.type
_entity.pdbx_description
1 polymer ?
#
loop_
_entity_poly.entity_id
_entity_poly.type
_entity_poly.pdbx_seq_one_letter_code
_entity_poly.pdbx_strand_id
1 'polypeptide(L)'
;MSVVITIKVDKRISELIEKMISLGIAKTKNEAVNLLIEYGRNEIEKWINKEEKVEELINKWLKDGFPYKGLDTSDLREERV
;
A
#
# COMPACT_ATOMS: atom_id res chain seq x y z
N MET A 1 23.73 -3.78 2.45
CA MET A 1 24.59 -2.97 3.32
C MET A 1 23.73 -2.51 4.49
N SER A 2 24.13 -2.76 5.75
CA SER A 2 23.32 -2.39 6.92
C SER A 2 23.81 -1.07 7.52
N VAL A 3 22.88 -0.14 7.77
CA VAL A 3 23.16 1.15 8.41
C VAL A 3 22.60 1.10 9.83
N VAL A 4 23.41 1.47 10.82
CA VAL A 4 22.96 1.57 12.20
C VAL A 4 22.37 2.96 12.43
N ILE A 5 21.15 3.00 12.94
CA ILE A 5 20.45 4.24 13.28
C ILE A 5 20.01 4.21 14.74
N THR A 6 19.94 5.38 15.37
CA THR A 6 19.29 5.56 16.67
C THR A 6 17.98 6.28 16.46
N ILE A 7 16.88 5.68 16.90
CA ILE A 7 15.54 6.26 16.80
C ILE A 7 14.91 6.37 18.19
N LYS A 8 14.18 7.47 18.43
CA LYS A 8 13.26 7.57 19.57
C LYS A 8 11.89 7.13 19.09
N VAL A 9 11.24 6.27 19.86
CA VAL A 9 9.91 5.76 19.56
C VAL A 9 9.00 5.94 20.76
N ASP A 10 7.69 6.03 20.50
CA ASP A 10 6.68 6.04 21.56
C ASP A 10 6.73 4.75 22.38
N LYS A 11 6.32 4.88 23.65
CA LYS A 11 6.28 3.74 24.59
C LYS A 11 5.51 2.55 24.03
N ARG A 12 4.40 2.80 23.34
CA ARG A 12 3.55 1.77 22.70
C ARG A 12 4.32 0.93 21.67
N ILE A 13 5.18 1.57 20.89
CA ILE A 13 6.01 0.89 19.88
C ILE A 13 7.10 0.08 20.58
N SER A 14 7.71 0.62 21.63
CA SER A 14 8.67 -0.13 22.44
C SER A 14 8.04 -1.38 23.06
N GLU A 15 6.84 -1.27 23.63
CA GLU A 15 6.10 -2.39 24.21
C GLU A 15 5.72 -3.44 23.15
N LEU A 16 5.34 -2.99 21.95
CA LEU A 16 5.09 -3.88 20.81
C LEU A 16 6.35 -4.66 20.41
N ILE A 17 7.50 -4.00 20.31
CA ILE A 17 8.78 -4.64 20.00
C ILE A 17 9.13 -5.72 21.03
N GLU A 18 8.99 -5.42 22.33
CA GLU A 18 9.23 -6.40 23.39
C GLU A 18 8.26 -7.59 23.29
N LYS A 19 6.99 -7.34 22.95
CA LYS A 19 6.00 -8.39 22.75
C LYS A 19 6.30 -9.27 21.53
N MET A 20 6.81 -8.68 20.44
CA MET A 20 7.25 -9.45 19.28
C MET A 20 8.39 -10.41 19.65
N ILE A 21 9.32 -9.96 20.49
CA ILE A 21 10.42 -10.80 20.96
C ILE A 21 9.92 -11.90 21.90
N SER A 22 9.06 -11.56 22.87
CA SER A 22 8.55 -12.53 23.84
C SER A 22 7.72 -13.64 23.20
N LEU A 23 7.04 -13.34 22.09
CA LEU A 23 6.27 -14.30 21.31
C LEU A 23 7.12 -15.07 20.27
N GLY A 24 8.42 -14.80 20.17
CA GLY A 24 9.31 -15.44 19.20
C GLY A 24 9.09 -15.02 17.74
N ILE A 25 8.36 -13.94 17.50
CA ILE A 25 8.14 -13.35 16.17
C ILE A 25 9.46 -12.74 15.66
N ALA A 26 10.28 -12.21 16.57
CA ALA A 26 11.62 -11.71 16.29
C ALA A 26 12.60 -12.21 17.36
N LYS A 27 13.87 -12.41 17.00
CA LYS A 27 14.92 -12.83 17.93
C LYS A 27 15.59 -11.64 18.61
N THR A 28 15.54 -10.46 17.99
CA THR A 28 16.19 -9.24 18.50
C THR A 28 15.32 -8.00 18.28
N LYS A 29 15.60 -6.91 19.01
CA LYS A 29 14.95 -5.61 18.81
C LYS A 29 15.13 -5.09 17.39
N ASN A 30 16.33 -5.26 16.84
CA ASN A 30 16.64 -4.84 15.47
C ASN A 30 15.80 -5.60 14.44
N GLU A 31 15.67 -6.92 14.59
CA GLU A 31 14.84 -7.75 13.72
C GLU A 31 13.36 -7.35 13.83
N ALA A 32 12.86 -7.12 15.05
CA ALA A 32 11.48 -6.65 15.26
C ALA A 32 11.23 -5.29 14.59
N VAL A 33 12.14 -4.34 14.75
CA VAL A 33 12.05 -3.01 14.12
C VAL A 33 12.08 -3.13 12.60
N ASN A 34 12.99 -3.94 12.05
CA ASN A 34 13.06 -4.15 10.61
C ASN A 34 11.77 -4.78 10.06
N LEU A 35 11.19 -5.76 10.76
CA LEU A 35 9.90 -6.34 10.38
C LEU A 35 8.78 -5.28 10.35
N LEU A 36 8.71 -4.41 11.36
CA LEU A 36 7.74 -3.31 11.40
C LEU A 36 7.93 -2.34 10.22
N ILE A 37 9.18 -1.97 9.93
CA ILE A 37 9.51 -1.04 8.83
C ILE A 37 9.18 -1.68 7.48
N GLU A 38 9.59 -2.92 7.23
CA GLU A 38 9.33 -3.63 5.97
C GLU A 38 7.83 -3.81 5.73
N TYR A 39 7.07 -4.15 6.77
CA TYR A 39 5.62 -4.26 6.66
C TYR A 39 4.99 -2.90 6.34
N GLY A 40 5.41 -1.84 7.03
CA GLY A 40 4.97 -0.47 6.73
C GLY A 40 5.34 -0.03 5.31
N ARG A 41 6.55 -0.36 4.85
CA ARG A 41 7.03 -0.05 3.49
C ARG A 41 6.13 -0.69 2.45
N ASN A 42 5.85 -1.99 2.57
CA ASN A 42 5.02 -2.72 1.61
C ASN A 42 3.61 -2.13 1.51
N GLU A 43 3.02 -1.70 2.63
CA GLU A 43 1.72 -1.04 2.60
C GLU A 43 1.79 0.33 1.91
N ILE A 44 2.80 1.14 2.21
CA ILE A 44 2.99 2.44 1.55
C ILE A 44 3.20 2.26 0.03
N GLU A 45 4.02 1.30 -0.40
CA GLU A 45 4.25 0.99 -1.82
C GLU A 45 2.96 0.60 -2.53
N LYS A 46 2.09 -0.22 -1.91
CA LYS A 46 0.77 -0.56 -2.47
C LYS A 46 -0.09 0.67 -2.69
N TRP A 47 -0.07 1.61 -1.75
CA TRP A 47 -0.84 2.85 -1.86
C TRP A 47 -0.31 3.73 -2.99
N ILE A 48 1.01 3.90 -3.09
CA ILE A 48 1.63 4.66 -4.19
C ILE A 48 1.25 4.06 -5.55
N ASN A 49 1.42 2.74 -5.72
CA ASN A 49 1.08 2.06 -6.97
C ASN A 49 -0.40 2.24 -7.34
N LYS A 50 -1.29 2.27 -6.34
CA LYS A 50 -2.71 2.52 -6.57
C LYS A 50 -2.96 3.93 -7.06
N GLU A 51 -2.37 4.94 -6.43
CA GLU A 51 -2.52 6.34 -6.83
C GLU A 51 -1.92 6.60 -8.22
N GLU A 52 -0.74 6.06 -8.50
CA GLU A 52 -0.13 6.10 -9.83
C GLU A 52 -1.04 5.46 -10.89
N LYS A 53 -1.70 4.34 -10.55
CA LYS A 53 -2.63 3.70 -11.46
C LYS A 53 -3.86 4.55 -11.73
N VAL A 54 -4.38 5.24 -10.72
CA VAL A 54 -5.50 6.18 -10.86
C VAL A 54 -5.10 7.32 -11.78
N GLU A 55 -3.92 7.90 -11.58
CA GLU A 55 -3.40 8.98 -12.41
C GLU A 55 -3.20 8.53 -13.87
N GLU A 56 -2.65 7.32 -14.09
CA GLU A 56 -2.52 6.73 -15.42
C GLU A 56 -3.88 6.62 -16.13
N LEU A 57 -4.92 6.16 -15.41
CA LEU A 57 -6.27 6.00 -15.95
C LEU A 57 -6.93 7.35 -16.25
N ILE A 58 -6.76 8.35 -15.38
CA ILE A 58 -7.25 9.71 -15.61
C ILE A 58 -6.59 10.28 -16.87
N ASN A 59 -5.28 10.17 -17.00
CA ASN A 59 -4.53 10.67 -18.16
C ASN A 59 -4.96 9.97 -19.46
N LYS A 60 -5.18 8.65 -19.42
CA LYS A 60 -5.75 7.90 -20.56
C LYS A 60 -7.14 8.39 -20.92
N TRP A 61 -8.02 8.59 -19.93
CA TRP A 61 -9.36 9.09 -20.18
C TRP A 61 -9.38 10.52 -20.74
N LEU A 62 -8.55 11.41 -20.22
CA LEU A 62 -8.43 12.79 -20.72
C LEU A 62 -7.91 12.83 -22.16
N LYS A 63 -7.00 11.92 -22.51
CA LYS A 63 -6.38 11.86 -23.85
C LYS A 63 -7.25 11.15 -24.88
N ASP A 64 -7.78 9.98 -24.52
CA ASP A 64 -8.44 9.05 -25.45
C ASP A 64 -9.96 9.09 -25.32
N GLY A 65 -10.49 9.79 -24.32
CA GLY A 65 -11.91 9.82 -23.98
C GLY A 65 -12.38 8.56 -23.26
N PHE A 66 -13.70 8.39 -23.15
CA PHE A 66 -14.28 7.16 -22.59
C PHE A 66 -13.99 5.97 -23.52
N PRO A 67 -13.49 4.82 -23.01
CA PRO A 67 -13.20 3.65 -23.84
C PRO A 67 -14.49 2.89 -24.21
N TYR A 68 -15.32 3.47 -25.08
CA TYR A 68 -16.58 2.86 -25.54
C TYR A 68 -16.38 1.81 -26.65
N LYS A 69 -15.19 1.74 -27.26
CA LYS A 69 -14.93 0.81 -28.37
C LYS A 69 -14.90 -0.63 -27.85
N GLY A 70 -15.92 -1.41 -28.22
CA GLY A 70 -16.05 -2.83 -27.85
C GLY A 70 -16.93 -3.07 -26.62
N LEU A 71 -17.52 -2.03 -26.02
CA LEU A 71 -18.56 -2.20 -25.01
C LEU A 71 -19.90 -2.43 -25.70
N ASP A 72 -20.54 -3.56 -25.41
CA ASP A 72 -21.96 -3.71 -25.71
C ASP A 72 -22.74 -2.78 -24.79
N THR A 73 -23.52 -1.89 -25.40
CA THR A 73 -24.31 -0.85 -24.70
C THR A 73 -25.78 -0.97 -25.06
N SER A 74 -26.18 -2.13 -25.59
CA SER A 74 -27.58 -2.39 -25.95
C SER A 74 -28.49 -2.40 -24.73
N ASP A 75 -28.01 -2.90 -23.59
CA ASP A 75 -28.70 -2.96 -22.30
C ASP A 75 -29.00 -1.56 -21.71
N LEU A 76 -28.09 -0.60 -21.85
CA LEU A 76 -28.25 0.77 -21.35
C LEU A 76 -29.32 1.58 -22.11
N ARG A 77 -29.82 1.07 -23.25
CA ARG A 77 -30.85 1.72 -24.09
C ARG A 77 -32.26 1.25 -23.78
N GLU A 78 -32.43 0.14 -23.07
CA GLU A 78 -33.75 -0.45 -22.76
C GLU A 78 -34.47 0.28 -21.61
N GLU A 79 -33.75 0.98 -20.71
CA GLU A 79 -34.34 1.73 -19.60
C GLU A 79 -34.97 3.09 -19.99
N ARG A 80 -34.94 3.48 -21.28
CA ARG A 80 -35.52 4.75 -21.76
C ARG A 80 -36.85 4.61 -22.52
N VAL A 81 -37.48 3.44 -22.51
CA VAL A 81 -38.75 3.18 -23.21
C VAL A 81 -39.92 3.13 -22.22
#